data_AF-A0A917A3F1-F1
#
_entry.id   AF-A0A917A3F1-F1
#
_cell.length_a   1.000
_cell.length_b   1.000
_cell.length_c   1.000
_cell.angle_alpha   90.00
_cell.angle_beta   90.00
_cell.angle_gamma   90.00
#
_symmetry.space_group_name_H-M   'P 1'
#
loop_
_entity.id
_entity.type
_entity.pdbx_description
1 polymer ?
#
loop_
_entity_poly.entity_id
_entity_poly.type
_entity_poly.pdbx_seq_one_letter_code
_entity_poly.pdbx_strand_id
1 'polypeptide(L)'
;MKAPTTKELTAFEKEVKKGLTQYPKKIASKFIYDKRGDQLFQQIMAMPEYYLTNCEFAILQQNCDEICAVFDDENGFDLIELGAGDEKKPRFY
;
A
#
# COMPACT_ATOMS: atom_id res chain seq x y z
N MET A 1 46.54 5.24 10.13
CA MET A 1 45.56 5.89 9.22
C MET A 1 44.29 5.04 9.21
N LYS A 2 43.14 5.57 9.65
CA LYS A 2 41.86 4.85 9.53
C LYS A 2 41.38 4.98 8.08
N ALA A 3 41.11 3.85 7.42
CA ALA A 3 40.54 3.84 6.08
C ALA A 3 39.18 4.58 6.09
N PRO A 4 38.84 5.33 5.02
CA PRO A 4 37.55 6.00 4.95
C PRO A 4 36.45 4.93 4.95
N THR A 5 35.62 4.95 5.98
CA THR A 5 34.48 4.04 6.11
C THR A 5 33.40 4.52 5.15
N THR A 6 33.36 3.96 3.94
CA THR A 6 32.29 4.25 2.99
C THR A 6 30.99 3.74 3.56
N LYS A 7 30.11 4.64 4.00
CA LYS A 7 28.77 4.27 4.50
C LYS A 7 27.98 3.68 3.33
N GLU A 8 27.53 2.43 3.46
CA GLU A 8 26.64 1.85 2.45
C GLU A 8 25.32 2.60 2.42
N LEU A 9 24.88 2.94 1.20
CA LEU A 9 23.59 3.57 0.98
C LEU A 9 22.47 2.53 1.12
N THR A 10 21.41 2.92 1.81
CA THR A 10 20.13 2.22 1.88
C THR A 10 19.48 2.10 0.49
N ALA A 11 18.50 1.19 0.36
CA ALA A 11 17.71 1.07 -0.87
C ALA A 11 17.01 2.40 -1.23
N PHE A 12 16.47 3.10 -0.22
CA PHE A 12 15.86 4.42 -0.38
C PHE A 12 16.86 5.44 -0.96
N GLU A 13 18.03 5.60 -0.35
CA GLU A 13 19.04 6.55 -0.80
C GLU A 13 19.51 6.27 -2.24
N LYS A 14 19.71 4.98 -2.59
CA LYS A 14 20.08 4.55 -3.94
C LYS A 14 19.00 4.92 -4.96
N GLU A 15 17.74 4.62 -4.67
CA GLU A 15 16.61 4.90 -5.57
C GLU A 15 16.35 6.40 -5.73
N VAL A 16 16.38 7.17 -4.63
CA VAL A 16 16.21 8.64 -4.67
C VAL A 16 17.34 9.30 -5.44
N LYS A 17 18.59 8.90 -5.19
CA LYS A 17 19.75 9.43 -5.92
C LYS A 17 19.57 9.21 -7.42
N LYS A 18 19.33 7.95 -7.84
CA LYS A 18 19.05 7.62 -9.25
C LYS A 18 17.87 8.42 -9.80
N GLY A 19 16.80 8.52 -9.00
CA GLY A 19 15.57 9.26 -9.26
C GLY A 19 15.80 10.70 -9.68
N LEU A 20 16.52 11.44 -8.83
CA LEU A 20 16.74 12.87 -8.95
C LEU A 20 17.86 13.24 -9.94
N THR A 21 18.77 12.31 -10.25
CA THR A 21 19.84 12.53 -11.23
C THR A 21 19.44 12.25 -12.68
N GLN A 22 18.31 11.60 -12.94
CA GLN A 22 17.86 11.28 -14.30
C GLN A 22 16.96 12.40 -14.89
N TYR A 23 16.74 12.36 -16.21
CA TYR A 23 15.78 13.21 -16.91
C TYR A 23 14.77 12.36 -17.71
N PRO A 24 13.45 12.50 -17.47
CA PRO A 24 12.84 13.36 -16.46
C PRO A 24 13.08 12.84 -15.03
N LYS A 25 13.11 13.74 -14.04
CA LYS A 25 13.26 13.37 -12.63
C LYS A 25 12.04 12.57 -12.18
N LYS A 26 12.26 11.53 -11.37
CA LYS A 26 11.18 10.71 -10.79
C LYS A 26 11.53 10.19 -9.41
N ILE A 27 10.52 9.97 -8.59
CA ILE A 27 10.61 9.27 -7.30
C ILE A 27 9.53 8.18 -7.31
N ALA A 28 9.85 7.00 -6.77
CA ALA A 28 8.88 5.91 -6.67
C ALA A 28 7.75 6.28 -5.69
N SER A 29 6.50 6.05 -6.08
CA SER A 29 5.32 6.37 -5.26
C SER A 29 5.27 5.64 -3.92
N LYS A 30 5.92 4.47 -3.80
CA LYS A 30 6.03 3.73 -2.53
C LYS A 30 6.64 4.56 -1.39
N PHE A 31 7.44 5.58 -1.69
CA PHE A 31 8.03 6.48 -0.70
C PHE A 31 7.09 7.61 -0.24
N ILE A 32 5.89 7.70 -0.82
CA ILE A 32 4.86 8.61 -0.36
C ILE A 32 4.24 8.07 0.93
N TYR A 33 4.13 6.75 1.10
CA TYR A 33 3.43 6.10 2.20
C TYR A 33 4.28 5.93 3.47
N ASP A 34 4.87 7.03 3.96
CA ASP A 34 5.31 7.09 5.35
C ASP A 34 4.09 7.26 6.28
N LYS A 35 4.32 7.33 7.60
CA LYS A 35 3.23 7.52 8.58
C LYS A 35 2.29 8.69 8.25
N ARG A 36 2.83 9.79 7.71
CA ARG A 36 2.04 10.98 7.36
C ARG A 36 1.34 10.78 6.02
N GLY A 37 2.04 10.21 5.04
CA GLY A 37 1.47 9.93 3.74
C GLY A 37 0.33 8.92 3.78
N ASP A 38 0.43 7.91 4.65
CA ASP A 38 -0.68 6.99 4.91
C ASP A 38 -1.92 7.73 5.46
N GLN A 39 -1.73 8.57 6.48
CA GLN A 39 -2.82 9.40 7.02
C GLN A 39 -3.46 10.32 5.96
N LEU A 40 -2.66 10.91 5.08
CA LEU A 40 -3.16 11.70 3.97
C LEU A 40 -3.93 10.84 2.96
N PHE A 41 -3.47 9.63 2.68
CA PHE A 41 -4.17 8.69 1.81
C PHE A 41 -5.53 8.28 2.40
N GLN A 42 -5.61 8.03 3.71
CA GLN A 42 -6.89 7.79 4.40
C GLN A 42 -7.85 8.96 4.25
N GLN A 43 -7.36 10.21 4.34
CA GLN A 43 -8.19 11.40 4.10
C GLN A 43 -8.65 11.50 2.64
N ILE A 44 -7.77 11.18 1.69
CA ILE A 44 -8.12 11.12 0.26
C ILE A 44 -9.23 10.10 0.02
N MET A 45 -9.13 8.91 0.59
CA MET A 45 -10.15 7.85 0.45
C MET A 45 -11.53 8.25 1.00
N ALA A 46 -11.59 9.18 1.95
CA ALA A 46 -12.84 9.70 2.50
C ALA A 46 -13.46 10.84 1.67
N MET A 47 -12.77 11.35 0.65
CA MET A 47 -13.28 12.43 -0.20
C MET A 47 -14.36 11.92 -1.16
N PRO A 48 -15.44 12.69 -1.38
CA PRO A 48 -16.50 12.29 -2.31
C PRO A 48 -16.02 12.16 -3.76
N GLU A 49 -14.96 12.88 -4.14
CA GLU A 49 -14.34 12.77 -5.47
C GLU A 49 -13.52 11.49 -5.65
N TYR A 50 -13.04 10.88 -4.55
CA TYR A 50 -12.25 9.65 -4.58
C TYR A 50 -13.14 8.42 -4.36
N TYR A 51 -14.01 8.16 -5.32
CA TYR A 51 -15.04 7.11 -5.21
C TYR A 51 -14.50 5.67 -5.17
N LEU A 52 -13.22 5.44 -5.51
CA LEU A 52 -12.63 4.12 -5.72
C LEU A 52 -12.79 3.20 -4.50
N THR A 53 -12.48 3.69 -3.31
CA THR A 53 -12.59 2.93 -2.05
C THR A 53 -14.03 2.53 -1.77
N ASN A 54 -14.98 3.44 -2.00
CA ASN A 54 -16.40 3.15 -1.79
C ASN A 54 -16.94 2.14 -2.80
N CYS A 55 -16.50 2.21 -4.06
CA CYS A 55 -16.90 1.24 -5.09
C CYS A 55 -16.35 -0.16 -4.81
N GLU A 56 -15.07 -0.27 -4.44
CA GLU A 56 -14.48 -1.55 -4.03
C GLU A 56 -15.26 -2.17 -2.87
N PHE A 57 -15.53 -1.37 -1.83
CA PHE A 57 -16.31 -1.81 -0.69
C PHE A 57 -17.72 -2.28 -1.09
N ALA A 58 -18.44 -1.52 -1.91
CA ALA A 58 -19.79 -1.88 -2.35
C ALA A 58 -19.80 -3.20 -3.14
N ILE A 59 -18.83 -3.41 -4.02
CA ILE A 59 -18.69 -4.66 -4.79
C ILE A 59 -18.40 -5.83 -3.85
N LEU A 60 -17.43 -5.69 -2.94
CA LEU A 60 -17.10 -6.75 -1.99
C LEU A 60 -18.28 -7.09 -1.07
N GLN A 61 -18.98 -6.06 -0.58
CA GLN A 61 -20.16 -6.25 0.27
C GLN A 61 -21.29 -6.95 -0.47
N GLN A 62 -21.56 -6.56 -1.72
CA GLN A 62 -22.64 -7.14 -2.51
C GLN A 62 -22.39 -8.60 -2.91
N ASN A 63 -21.12 -8.98 -3.13
CA ASN A 63 -20.75 -10.30 -3.64
C ASN A 63 -20.12 -11.20 -2.56
N CYS A 64 -20.12 -10.77 -1.30
CA CYS A 64 -19.42 -11.46 -0.20
C CYS A 64 -19.83 -12.94 -0.10
N ASP A 65 -21.13 -13.22 -0.07
CA ASP A 65 -21.65 -14.58 0.09
C ASP A 65 -21.25 -15.49 -1.09
N GLU A 66 -21.31 -14.98 -2.33
CA GLU A 66 -20.93 -15.70 -3.53
C GLU A 66 -19.42 -16.00 -3.55
N ILE A 67 -18.61 -15.02 -3.16
CA ILE A 67 -17.15 -15.18 -3.04
C ILE A 67 -16.84 -16.23 -1.97
N CYS A 68 -17.46 -16.15 -0.79
CA CYS A 68 -17.25 -17.10 0.30
C CYS A 68 -17.64 -18.53 -0.09
N ALA A 69 -18.72 -18.71 -0.85
CA ALA A 69 -19.15 -20.03 -1.33
C ALA A 69 -18.10 -20.74 -2.20
N VAL A 70 -17.22 -20.00 -2.89
CA VAL A 70 -16.11 -20.58 -3.68
C VAL A 70 -14.99 -21.13 -2.81
N PHE A 71 -14.88 -20.66 -1.56
CA PHE A 71 -13.83 -21.05 -0.61
C PHE A 71 -14.34 -22.00 0.49
N ASP A 72 -15.52 -22.61 0.29
CA ASP A 72 -16.15 -23.55 1.24
C ASP A 72 -15.47 -24.94 1.19
N ASP A 73 -14.24 -25.02 1.70
CA ASP A 73 -13.48 -26.27 1.88
C ASP A 73 -13.40 -26.65 3.37
N GLU A 74 -13.52 -27.94 3.68
CA GLU A 74 -13.46 -28.47 5.05
C GLU A 74 -12.13 -28.18 5.77
N ASN A 75 -11.06 -27.95 5.00
CA ASN A 75 -9.73 -27.60 5.50
C ASN A 75 -9.50 -26.08 5.62
N GLY A 76 -10.47 -25.26 5.20
CA GLY A 76 -10.36 -23.81 5.14
C GLY A 76 -9.52 -23.30 3.97
N PHE A 77 -9.12 -22.03 4.02
CA PHE A 77 -8.32 -21.39 2.97
C PHE A 77 -7.33 -20.37 3.55
N ASP A 78 -6.25 -20.12 2.82
CA ASP A 78 -5.28 -19.07 3.13
C ASP A 78 -5.64 -17.76 2.42
N LEU A 79 -5.82 -16.68 3.20
CA LEU A 79 -6.02 -15.35 2.66
C LEU A 79 -4.70 -14.57 2.64
N ILE A 80 -4.19 -14.25 1.44
CA ILE A 80 -2.98 -13.45 1.26
C ILE A 80 -3.37 -12.04 0.81
N GLU A 81 -3.21 -11.06 1.70
CA GLU A 81 -3.44 -9.65 1.38
C GLU A 81 -2.14 -8.95 0.98
N LEU A 82 -2.05 -8.53 -0.28
CA LEU A 82 -0.87 -7.84 -0.81
C LEU A 82 -0.97 -6.34 -0.55
N GLY A 83 -0.18 -5.84 0.40
CA GLY A 83 -0.12 -4.41 0.71
C GLY A 83 -1.28 -3.94 1.57
N ALA A 84 -1.54 -4.65 2.68
CA ALA A 84 -2.64 -4.40 3.62
C ALA A 84 -2.68 -3.00 4.28
N GLY A 85 -1.68 -2.14 4.04
CA GLY A 85 -1.54 -0.83 4.68
C GLY A 85 -1.32 -0.94 6.19
N ASP A 86 -1.70 0.11 6.94
CA ASP A 86 -1.97 -0.02 8.38
C ASP A 86 -3.19 -0.94 8.54
N GLU A 87 -3.10 -1.97 9.39
CA GLU A 87 -4.17 -2.95 9.70
C GLU A 87 -5.48 -2.34 10.25
N LYS A 88 -5.57 -1.01 10.26
CA LYS A 88 -6.79 -0.24 10.38
C LYS A 88 -7.40 0.01 9.00
N LYS A 89 -7.69 -1.07 8.26
CA LYS A 89 -8.98 -1.05 7.56
C LYS A 89 -10.00 -0.65 8.63
N PRO A 90 -10.82 0.39 8.44
CA PRO A 90 -11.86 0.63 9.41
C PRO A 90 -12.63 -0.68 9.51
N ARG A 91 -12.62 -1.30 10.69
CA ARG A 91 -13.38 -2.50 10.98
C ARG A 91 -14.84 -2.14 10.75
N PHE A 92 -15.31 -2.41 9.55
CA PHE A 92 -16.70 -2.50 9.18
C PHE A 92 -16.90 -3.92 8.64
N TYR A 93 -16.64 -4.88 9.53
CA TYR A 93 -17.41 -6.12 9.55
C TYR A 93 -18.65 -5.85 10.38
#